data_AF-X0YZV0-F1
#
_entry.id   AF-X0YZV0-F1
#
_cell.length_a   1.000
_cell.length_b   1.000
_cell.length_c   1.000
_cell.angle_alpha   90.00
_cell.angle_beta   90.00
_cell.angle_gamma   90.00
#
_symmetry.space_group_name_H-M   'P 1'
#
loop_
_entity.id
_entity.type
_entity.pdbx_description
1 polymer ?
#
loop_
_entity_poly.entity_id
_entity_poly.type
_entity_poly.pdbx_seq_one_letter_code
_entity_poly.pdbx_strand_id
1 'polypeptide(L)'
;RSGNTDAFQQVQRVNPVIVDFKGPSAKQDRLRLLLHRLFDNRIQVADDKIAEAIETHINEYIRLKDIAPAEHQRTREEFIHAWPYAPHLMGLLEDQVLMATHAQETRDLIRILADLFKRRGKDTPIITAADFRLDDESSGITALLDSVANQHHAKLRERAMRNLEAVRDAVTNSSQKVPHLEGIIGALWLRSLAESNLAGADMETLHVDITRSK
;
A
#
# COMPACT_ATOMS: atom_id res chain seq x y z
N ARG A 1 -12.22 18.47 -22.31
CA ARG A 1 -13.13 18.29 -23.47
C ARG A 1 -14.44 18.98 -23.13
N SER A 2 -14.93 19.84 -24.03
CA SER A 2 -15.98 20.86 -23.84
C SER A 2 -17.33 20.24 -23.46
N GLY A 3 -17.90 20.65 -22.31
CA GLY A 3 -19.11 20.08 -21.70
C GLY A 3 -20.41 20.70 -22.17
N ASN A 4 -20.74 20.54 -23.46
CA ASN A 4 -21.98 21.10 -24.03
C ASN A 4 -22.88 20.05 -24.71
N THR A 5 -22.86 18.82 -24.23
CA THR A 5 -23.76 17.74 -24.68
C THR A 5 -24.97 17.63 -23.76
N ASP A 6 -26.17 17.43 -24.33
CA ASP A 6 -27.44 17.26 -23.60
C ASP A 6 -27.38 16.19 -22.50
N ALA A 7 -26.55 15.15 -22.70
CA ALA A 7 -26.28 14.13 -21.70
C ALA A 7 -25.64 14.67 -20.40
N PHE A 8 -24.78 15.70 -20.51
CA PHE A 8 -24.13 16.34 -19.35
C PHE A 8 -25.14 17.15 -18.51
N GLN A 9 -26.10 17.80 -19.18
CA GLN A 9 -27.18 18.54 -18.52
C GLN A 9 -28.21 17.60 -17.86
N GLN A 10 -28.41 16.40 -18.42
CA GLN A 10 -29.31 15.39 -17.86
C GLN A 10 -28.76 14.80 -16.55
N VAL A 11 -27.45 14.61 -16.45
CA VAL A 11 -26.76 14.12 -15.24
C VAL A 11 -26.78 15.15 -14.11
N GLN A 12 -26.67 16.45 -14.40
CA GLN A 12 -26.69 17.52 -13.37
C GLN A 12 -28.06 17.76 -12.72
N ARG A 13 -29.17 17.27 -13.31
CA ARG A 13 -30.52 17.41 -12.71
C ARG A 13 -30.70 16.67 -11.39
N VAL A 14 -29.83 15.70 -11.10
CA VAL A 14 -29.89 14.87 -9.89
C VAL A 14 -28.96 15.38 -8.78
N ASN A 15 -28.39 16.60 -8.93
CA ASN A 15 -27.35 17.14 -8.07
C ASN A 15 -26.28 16.09 -7.68
N PRO A 16 -25.71 15.37 -8.67
CA PRO A 16 -24.73 14.33 -8.38
C PRO A 16 -23.54 14.98 -7.69
N VAL A 17 -22.99 14.30 -6.68
CA VAL A 17 -21.75 14.74 -6.04
C VAL A 17 -20.64 14.67 -7.10
N ILE A 18 -20.33 15.82 -7.69
CA ILE A 18 -19.20 15.98 -8.60
C ILE A 18 -17.94 15.94 -7.73
N VAL A 19 -17.39 14.73 -7.55
CA VAL A 19 -16.10 14.55 -6.88
C VAL A 19 -15.02 14.98 -7.87
N ASP A 20 -14.50 16.20 -7.68
CA ASP A 20 -13.34 16.68 -8.43
C ASP A 20 -12.06 16.06 -7.85
N PHE A 21 -11.35 15.29 -8.68
CA PHE A 21 -10.12 14.60 -8.29
C PHE A 21 -8.85 15.46 -8.45
N LYS A 22 -8.97 16.79 -8.57
CA LYS A 22 -7.85 17.71 -8.86
C LYS A 22 -7.53 18.74 -7.76
N GLY A 23 -7.73 18.40 -6.49
CA GLY A 23 -7.41 19.27 -5.35
C GLY A 23 -6.57 18.60 -4.25
N PRO A 24 -6.08 19.35 -3.25
CA PRO A 24 -5.30 18.82 -2.12
C PRO A 24 -6.08 17.79 -1.28
N SER A 25 -7.42 17.84 -1.27
CA SER A 25 -8.29 16.86 -0.62
C SER A 25 -8.56 15.60 -1.45
N ALA A 26 -8.27 15.62 -2.77
CA ALA A 26 -8.65 14.54 -3.67
C ALA A 26 -8.01 13.19 -3.32
N LYS A 27 -6.81 13.20 -2.72
CA LYS A 27 -6.14 11.99 -2.24
C LYS A 27 -6.90 11.35 -1.07
N GLN A 28 -7.34 12.16 -0.11
CA GLN A 28 -8.12 11.69 1.03
C GLN A 28 -9.51 11.19 0.59
N ASP A 29 -10.15 11.88 -0.35
CA ASP A 29 -11.45 11.47 -0.89
C ASP A 29 -11.35 10.16 -1.67
N ARG A 30 -10.30 9.98 -2.48
CA ARG A 30 -10.02 8.72 -3.18
C ARG A 30 -9.79 7.58 -2.20
N LEU A 31 -8.99 7.80 -1.16
CA LEU A 31 -8.75 6.82 -0.10
C LEU A 31 -10.05 6.41 0.60
N ARG A 32 -10.89 7.38 0.97
CA ARG A 32 -12.21 7.10 1.58
C ARG A 32 -13.11 6.29 0.67
N LEU A 33 -13.17 6.63 -0.62
CA LEU A 33 -13.96 5.88 -1.60
C LEU A 33 -13.43 4.45 -1.80
N LEU A 34 -12.10 4.27 -1.83
CA LEU A 34 -11.48 2.95 -1.92
C LEU A 34 -11.81 2.09 -0.69
N LEU A 35 -11.64 2.64 0.52
CA LEU A 35 -11.94 1.94 1.76
C LEU A 35 -13.43 1.60 1.88
N HIS A 36 -14.33 2.51 1.51
CA HIS A 36 -15.77 2.25 1.49
C HIS A 36 -16.14 1.15 0.47
N ARG A 37 -15.42 1.02 -0.64
CA ARG A 37 -15.65 -0.08 -1.60
C ARG A 37 -15.09 -1.42 -1.11
N LEU A 38 -14.06 -1.39 -0.27
CA LEU A 38 -13.42 -2.57 0.28
C LEU A 38 -14.12 -3.11 1.52
N PHE A 39 -14.71 -2.22 2.32
CA PHE A 39 -15.25 -2.55 3.64
C PHE A 39 -16.60 -1.88 3.88
N ASP A 40 -17.63 -2.69 4.12
CA ASP A 40 -18.93 -2.18 4.55
C ASP A 40 -18.91 -1.71 6.02
N ASN A 41 -18.07 -2.35 6.86
CA ASN A 41 -18.07 -2.15 8.32
C ASN A 41 -16.99 -1.18 8.82
N ARG A 42 -16.14 -0.61 7.96
CA ARG A 42 -15.03 0.25 8.41
C ARG A 42 -15.50 1.46 9.22
N ILE A 43 -16.67 2.00 8.90
CA ILE A 43 -17.27 3.14 9.61
C ILE A 43 -17.75 2.78 11.03
N GLN A 44 -17.92 1.49 11.32
CA GLN A 44 -18.38 1.00 12.63
C GLN A 44 -17.22 0.80 13.61
N VAL A 45 -15.97 0.85 13.13
CA VAL A 45 -14.78 0.72 13.98
C VAL A 45 -14.40 2.11 14.48
N ALA A 46 -14.35 2.26 15.81
CA ALA A 46 -14.02 3.52 16.45
C ALA A 46 -12.53 3.87 16.30
N ASP A 47 -12.25 5.16 16.07
CA ASP A 47 -10.89 5.63 15.77
C ASP A 47 -9.92 5.45 16.94
N ASP A 48 -10.42 5.48 18.18
CA ASP A 48 -9.64 5.18 19.41
C ASP A 48 -9.12 3.74 19.42
N LYS A 49 -9.95 2.78 18.99
CA LYS A 49 -9.57 1.37 18.87
C LYS A 49 -8.56 1.13 17.76
N ILE A 50 -8.69 1.85 16.66
CA ILE A 50 -7.69 1.81 15.59
C ILE A 50 -6.37 2.38 16.08
N ALA A 51 -6.40 3.55 16.72
CA ALA A 51 -5.21 4.22 17.24
C ALA A 51 -4.45 3.33 18.24
N GLU A 52 -5.16 2.69 19.17
CA GLU A 52 -4.60 1.73 20.12
C GLU A 52 -3.91 0.55 19.41
N ALA A 53 -4.55 -0.02 18.37
CA ALA A 53 -4.02 -1.18 17.65
C ALA A 53 -2.73 -0.87 16.86
N ILE A 54 -2.60 0.33 16.29
CA ILE A 54 -1.48 0.70 15.41
C ILE A 54 -0.46 1.62 16.08
N GLU A 55 -0.62 1.95 17.36
CA GLU A 55 0.22 2.90 18.10
C GLU A 55 1.72 2.57 17.98
N THR A 56 2.07 1.29 18.14
CA THR A 56 3.48 0.84 18.07
C THR A 56 4.08 1.16 16.70
N HIS A 57 3.35 0.87 15.62
CA HIS A 57 3.81 1.15 14.26
C HIS A 57 3.94 2.66 14.01
N ILE A 58 2.97 3.48 14.45
CA ILE A 58 3.03 4.93 14.27
C ILE A 58 4.22 5.55 15.01
N ASN A 59 4.47 5.13 16.26
CA ASN A 59 5.59 5.65 17.04
C ASN A 59 6.93 5.33 16.38
N GLU A 60 7.09 4.12 15.85
CA GLU A 60 8.29 3.73 15.11
C GLU A 60 8.41 4.46 13.78
N TYR A 61 7.30 4.69 13.06
CA TYR A 61 7.29 5.53 11.87
C TYR A 61 7.78 6.95 12.16
N ILE A 62 7.23 7.59 13.19
CA ILE A 62 7.60 8.95 13.61
C ILE A 62 9.09 9.01 13.98
N ARG A 63 9.57 8.01 14.72
CA ARG A 63 10.97 7.92 15.16
C ARG A 63 11.93 7.69 14.00
N LEU A 64 11.64 6.73 13.12
CA LEU A 64 12.51 6.35 12.01
C LEU A 64 12.53 7.39 10.90
N LYS A 65 11.42 8.12 10.69
CA LYS A 65 11.33 9.19 9.69
C LYS A 65 11.62 10.58 10.24
N ASP A 66 12.04 10.68 11.50
CA ASP A 66 12.39 11.93 12.17
C ASP A 66 11.32 13.02 11.98
N ILE A 67 10.05 12.63 12.18
CA ILE A 67 8.92 13.52 11.94
C ILE A 67 8.90 14.60 13.03
N ALA A 68 8.78 15.87 12.61
CA ALA A 68 8.75 16.99 13.53
C ALA A 68 7.54 16.91 14.49
N PRO A 69 7.68 17.31 15.77
CA PRO A 69 6.59 17.24 16.75
C PRO A 69 5.29 17.93 16.32
N ALA A 70 5.39 19.01 15.55
CA ALA A 70 4.23 19.72 15.01
C ALA A 70 3.40 18.87 14.02
N GLU A 71 4.00 17.84 13.42
CA GLU A 71 3.34 16.96 12.45
C GLU A 71 2.84 15.65 13.06
N HIS A 72 3.21 15.32 14.31
CA HIS A 72 2.85 14.04 14.93
C HIS A 72 1.35 13.76 14.94
N GLN A 73 0.54 14.77 15.24
CA GLN A 73 -0.91 14.64 15.27
C GLN A 73 -1.47 14.39 13.87
N ARG A 74 -1.00 15.15 12.87
CA ARG A 74 -1.38 14.98 11.46
C ARG A 74 -1.01 13.58 10.96
N THR A 75 0.19 13.10 11.27
CA THR A 75 0.63 11.75 10.92
C THR A 75 -0.27 10.69 11.56
N ARG A 76 -0.62 10.82 12.84
CA ARG A 76 -1.53 9.88 13.52
C ARG A 76 -2.90 9.80 12.83
N GLU A 77 -3.47 10.96 12.50
CA GLU A 77 -4.76 11.04 11.80
C GLU A 77 -4.71 10.39 10.41
N GLU A 78 -3.62 10.60 9.66
CA GLU A 78 -3.42 9.96 8.35
C GLU A 78 -3.42 8.43 8.44
N PHE A 79 -2.73 7.87 9.45
CA PHE A 79 -2.70 6.43 9.68
C PHE A 79 -4.08 5.88 10.07
N ILE A 80 -4.82 6.58 10.94
CA ILE A 80 -6.18 6.18 11.32
C ILE A 80 -7.10 6.18 10.09
N HIS A 81 -7.02 7.22 9.25
CA HIS A 81 -7.83 7.31 8.04
C HIS A 81 -7.49 6.27 6.97
N ALA A 82 -6.23 5.86 6.86
CA ALA A 82 -5.80 4.84 5.90
C ALA A 82 -6.00 3.39 6.39
N TRP A 83 -6.23 3.20 7.69
CA TRP A 83 -6.43 1.88 8.28
C TRP A 83 -7.51 1.07 7.53
N PRO A 84 -7.24 -0.20 7.15
CA PRO A 84 -6.19 -1.09 7.67
C PRO A 84 -4.84 -1.06 6.93
N TYR A 85 -4.65 -0.15 5.98
CA TYR A 85 -3.41 -0.04 5.20
C TYR A 85 -2.56 1.13 5.69
N ALA A 86 -1.23 1.00 5.59
CA ALA A 86 -0.34 2.11 5.86
C ALA A 86 -0.45 3.21 4.77
N PRO A 87 -0.45 4.51 5.12
CA PRO A 87 -0.55 5.60 4.14
C PRO A 87 0.51 5.55 3.04
N HIS A 88 1.74 5.14 3.40
CA HIS A 88 2.84 5.01 2.45
C HIS A 88 2.67 3.81 1.50
N LEU A 89 1.98 2.75 1.91
CA LEU A 89 1.63 1.65 1.01
C LEU A 89 0.60 2.13 -0.02
N MET A 90 -0.43 2.84 0.44
CA MET A 90 -1.46 3.39 -0.44
C MET A 90 -0.85 4.34 -1.48
N GLY A 91 0.06 5.24 -1.06
CA GLY A 91 0.80 6.09 -2.00
C GLY A 91 1.60 5.29 -3.02
N LEU A 92 2.33 4.27 -2.57
CA LEU A 92 3.14 3.43 -3.45
C LEU A 92 2.30 2.71 -4.53
N LEU A 93 1.17 2.11 -4.13
CA LEU A 93 0.30 1.41 -5.06
C LEU A 93 -0.45 2.38 -5.99
N GLU A 94 -0.84 3.54 -5.49
CA GLU A 94 -1.41 4.61 -6.33
C GLU A 94 -0.40 5.05 -7.39
N ASP A 95 0.85 5.34 -7.01
CA ASP A 95 1.88 5.76 -7.95
C ASP A 95 2.15 4.68 -9.00
N GLN A 96 2.18 3.41 -8.59
CA GLN A 96 2.45 2.27 -9.49
C GLN A 96 1.27 1.93 -10.42
N VAL A 97 0.05 2.02 -9.91
CA VAL A 97 -1.16 1.61 -10.65
C VAL A 97 -1.75 2.76 -11.47
N LEU A 98 -1.62 4.02 -11.04
CA LEU A 98 -2.14 5.20 -11.77
C LEU A 98 -1.19 5.73 -12.85
N MET A 99 0.12 5.44 -12.76
CA MET A 99 1.04 5.65 -13.88
C MET A 99 0.84 4.57 -14.98
N ALA A 100 0.18 3.47 -14.61
CA ALA A 100 -0.19 2.28 -15.38
C ALA A 100 -0.79 2.53 -16.78
N THR A 101 -2.08 2.85 -16.85
CA THR A 101 -2.88 3.22 -18.04
C THR A 101 -4.36 3.45 -17.69
N HIS A 102 -4.99 4.52 -18.20
CA HIS A 102 -6.38 4.97 -17.97
C HIS A 102 -7.46 3.97 -17.46
N ALA A 103 -8.15 4.39 -16.39
CA ALA A 103 -9.53 4.07 -15.96
C ALA A 103 -9.87 2.62 -15.54
N GLN A 104 -9.19 1.60 -16.07
CA GLN A 104 -9.33 0.20 -15.62
C GLN A 104 -8.65 -0.04 -14.25
N GLU A 105 -7.73 0.86 -13.89
CA GLU A 105 -6.78 0.85 -12.76
C GLU A 105 -7.40 0.72 -11.37
N THR A 106 -8.52 1.39 -11.10
CA THR A 106 -9.11 1.41 -9.75
C THR A 106 -9.67 0.04 -9.36
N ARG A 107 -10.17 -0.74 -10.32
CA ARG A 107 -10.73 -2.08 -10.03
C ARG A 107 -9.62 -3.07 -9.66
N ASP A 108 -8.50 -3.01 -10.36
CA ASP A 108 -7.37 -3.91 -10.09
C ASP A 108 -6.69 -3.55 -8.78
N LEU A 109 -6.56 -2.25 -8.45
CA LEU A 109 -6.13 -1.80 -7.13
C LEU A 109 -7.04 -2.33 -6.01
N ILE A 110 -8.37 -2.22 -6.17
CA ILE A 110 -9.34 -2.77 -5.20
C ILE A 110 -9.15 -4.29 -5.05
N ARG A 111 -8.96 -5.01 -6.15
CA ARG A 111 -8.72 -6.46 -6.12
C ARG A 111 -7.45 -6.81 -5.34
N ILE A 112 -6.34 -6.13 -5.63
CA ILE A 112 -5.04 -6.33 -4.96
C ILE A 112 -5.18 -6.08 -3.46
N LEU A 113 -5.77 -4.94 -3.07
CA LEU A 113 -5.98 -4.57 -1.67
C LEU A 113 -6.89 -5.57 -0.96
N ALA A 114 -8.01 -5.97 -1.58
CA ALA A 114 -8.93 -6.95 -1.01
C ALA A 114 -8.25 -8.30 -0.77
N ASP A 115 -7.49 -8.80 -1.73
CA ASP A 115 -6.78 -10.07 -1.61
C ASP A 115 -5.68 -10.01 -0.54
N LEU A 116 -4.96 -8.89 -0.46
CA LEU A 116 -3.95 -8.64 0.57
C LEU A 116 -4.58 -8.63 1.97
N PHE A 117 -5.69 -7.91 2.16
CA PHE A 117 -6.38 -7.83 3.44
C PHE A 117 -6.95 -9.19 3.87
N LYS A 118 -7.56 -9.97 2.97
CA LYS A 118 -8.08 -11.30 3.30
C LYS A 118 -7.02 -12.23 3.88
N ARG A 119 -5.75 -12.04 3.51
CA ARG A 119 -4.62 -12.89 3.92
C ARG A 119 -3.93 -12.42 5.18
N ARG A 120 -3.77 -11.10 5.31
CA ARG A 120 -2.89 -10.50 6.33
C ARG A 120 -3.63 -9.67 7.35
N GLY A 121 -4.78 -9.11 6.98
CA GLY A 121 -5.52 -8.16 7.81
C GLY A 121 -6.07 -8.72 9.12
N LYS A 122 -6.07 -10.05 9.31
CA LYS A 122 -6.39 -10.69 10.60
C LYS A 122 -5.17 -10.92 11.49
N ASP A 123 -3.99 -11.05 10.89
CA ASP A 123 -2.75 -11.45 11.57
C ASP A 123 -1.88 -10.24 11.92
N THR A 124 -2.16 -9.07 11.33
CA THR A 124 -1.39 -7.85 11.53
C THR A 124 -2.29 -6.66 11.88
N PRO A 125 -1.84 -5.76 12.77
CA PRO A 125 -2.62 -4.58 13.14
C PRO A 125 -2.71 -3.56 12.00
N ILE A 126 -1.72 -3.57 11.10
CA ILE A 126 -1.64 -2.74 9.91
C ILE A 126 -0.95 -3.49 8.77
N ILE A 127 -1.37 -3.21 7.55
CA ILE A 127 -0.80 -3.79 6.33
C ILE A 127 0.19 -2.80 5.70
N THR A 128 1.39 -3.28 5.38
CA THR A 128 2.50 -2.49 4.79
C THR A 128 3.07 -3.17 3.55
N ALA A 129 4.11 -2.59 2.93
CA ALA A 129 4.75 -3.19 1.76
C ALA A 129 5.35 -4.58 2.04
N ALA A 130 5.73 -4.87 3.29
CA ALA A 130 6.27 -6.16 3.68
C ALA A 130 5.23 -7.31 3.67
N ASP A 131 3.94 -7.02 3.46
CA ASP A 131 2.91 -8.05 3.30
C ASP A 131 2.89 -8.69 1.91
N PHE A 132 3.57 -8.08 0.93
CA PHE A 132 3.73 -8.62 -0.41
C PHE A 132 4.79 -9.71 -0.42
N ARG A 133 4.36 -10.95 -0.15
CA ARG A 133 5.23 -12.11 -0.12
C ARG A 133 5.48 -12.70 -1.50
N LEU A 134 6.73 -12.67 -1.95
CA LEU A 134 7.14 -13.21 -3.25
C LEU A 134 6.96 -14.72 -3.38
N ASP A 135 7.07 -15.44 -2.26
CA ASP A 135 6.95 -16.89 -2.16
C ASP A 135 5.50 -17.38 -2.01
N ASP A 136 4.55 -16.46 -1.88
CA ASP A 136 3.12 -16.75 -1.89
C ASP A 136 2.55 -16.25 -3.23
N GLU A 137 2.35 -17.18 -4.18
CA GLU A 137 1.78 -16.87 -5.52
C GLU A 137 0.43 -16.16 -5.46
N SER A 138 -0.23 -16.26 -4.31
CA SER A 138 -1.57 -15.81 -4.12
C SER A 138 -1.64 -14.45 -3.38
N SER A 139 -0.51 -13.89 -2.93
CA SER A 139 -0.34 -12.63 -2.16
C SER A 139 -0.76 -11.31 -2.85
N GLY A 140 -1.55 -11.37 -3.93
CA GLY A 140 -1.92 -10.19 -4.74
C GLY A 140 -0.82 -9.73 -5.70
N ILE A 141 0.38 -10.34 -5.64
CA ILE A 141 1.49 -10.06 -6.56
C ILE A 141 1.12 -10.37 -8.01
N THR A 142 0.45 -11.49 -8.27
CA THR A 142 0.03 -11.87 -9.61
C THR A 142 -0.94 -10.83 -10.18
N ALA A 143 -1.91 -10.38 -9.37
CA ALA A 143 -2.84 -9.32 -9.74
C ALA A 143 -2.13 -7.98 -10.02
N LEU A 144 -1.10 -7.64 -9.23
CA LEU A 144 -0.27 -6.45 -9.43
C LEU A 144 0.59 -6.55 -10.69
N LEU A 145 1.20 -7.69 -10.96
CA LEU A 145 1.99 -7.91 -12.18
C LEU A 145 1.12 -7.86 -13.42
N ASP A 146 -0.07 -8.46 -13.37
CA ASP A 146 -1.06 -8.41 -14.43
C ASP A 146 -1.51 -6.96 -14.70
N SER A 147 -1.66 -6.14 -13.66
CA SER A 147 -2.09 -4.74 -13.80
C SER A 147 -0.99 -3.81 -14.33
N VAL A 148 0.28 -4.08 -14.04
CA VAL A 148 1.41 -3.21 -14.44
C VAL A 148 2.11 -3.71 -15.73
N ALA A 149 1.75 -4.90 -16.23
CA ALA A 149 2.03 -5.41 -17.59
C ALA A 149 3.39 -5.03 -18.22
N ASN A 150 4.50 -5.18 -17.49
CA ASN A 150 5.84 -4.86 -17.99
C ASN A 150 6.81 -6.03 -17.75
N GLN A 151 7.49 -6.49 -18.82
CA GLN A 151 8.53 -7.53 -18.75
C GLN A 151 9.64 -7.19 -17.75
N HIS A 152 9.86 -5.90 -17.47
CA HIS A 152 10.79 -5.44 -16.45
C HIS A 152 10.40 -5.91 -15.04
N HIS A 153 9.10 -5.83 -14.67
CA HIS A 153 8.62 -6.21 -13.34
C HIS A 153 8.69 -7.72 -13.10
N ALA A 154 8.47 -8.53 -14.14
CA ALA A 154 8.66 -9.99 -14.07
C ALA A 154 10.12 -10.35 -13.79
N LYS A 155 11.08 -9.69 -14.46
CA LYS A 155 12.52 -9.87 -14.20
C LYS A 155 12.93 -9.41 -12.81
N LEU A 156 12.34 -8.32 -12.30
CA LEU A 156 12.57 -7.87 -10.92
C LEU A 156 12.08 -8.88 -9.90
N ARG A 157 10.91 -9.49 -10.12
CA ARG A 157 10.41 -10.57 -9.25
C ARG A 157 11.36 -11.76 -9.24
N GLU A 158 11.79 -12.23 -10.42
CA GLU A 158 12.74 -13.35 -10.53
C GLU A 158 14.05 -13.06 -9.77
N ARG A 159 14.60 -11.85 -9.90
CA ARG A 159 15.78 -11.42 -9.16
C ARG A 159 15.54 -11.40 -7.64
N ALA A 160 14.41 -10.87 -7.20
CA ALA A 160 14.09 -10.81 -5.78
C ALA A 160 13.87 -12.21 -5.17
N MET A 161 13.27 -13.15 -5.91
CA MET A 161 13.17 -14.56 -5.49
C MET A 161 14.55 -15.23 -5.39
N ARG A 162 15.43 -15.05 -6.39
CA ARG A 162 16.80 -15.56 -6.32
C ARG A 162 17.59 -14.99 -5.14
N ASN A 163 17.42 -13.70 -4.83
CA ASN A 163 18.06 -13.09 -3.67
C ASN A 163 17.55 -13.70 -2.36
N LEU A 164 16.24 -13.95 -2.27
CA LEU A 164 15.62 -14.59 -1.12
C LEU A 164 16.14 -16.02 -0.91
N GLU A 165 16.24 -16.81 -1.98
CA GLU A 165 16.82 -18.15 -1.96
C GLU A 165 18.31 -18.13 -1.59
N ALA A 166 19.10 -17.23 -2.19
CA ALA A 166 20.52 -17.10 -1.90
C ALA A 166 20.79 -16.75 -0.42
N VAL A 167 19.97 -15.87 0.17
CA VAL A 167 20.07 -15.56 1.60
C VAL A 167 19.65 -16.76 2.44
N ARG A 168 18.56 -17.46 2.08
CA ARG A 168 18.15 -18.69 2.77
C ARG A 168 19.30 -19.70 2.76
N ASP A 169 19.87 -20.01 1.60
CA ASP A 169 20.96 -20.98 1.44
C ASP A 169 22.24 -20.61 2.20
N ALA A 170 22.61 -19.33 2.19
CA ALA A 170 23.75 -18.83 2.97
C ALA A 170 23.52 -19.00 4.47
N VAL A 171 22.27 -18.85 4.91
CA VAL A 171 21.87 -18.90 6.32
C VAL A 171 21.64 -20.32 6.80
N THR A 172 21.17 -21.26 5.96
CA THR A 172 21.00 -22.69 6.31
C THR A 172 22.31 -23.34 6.78
N ASN A 173 23.44 -22.81 6.30
CA ASN A 173 24.78 -23.25 6.70
C ASN A 173 25.29 -22.59 8.01
N SER A 174 24.48 -21.73 8.63
CA SER A 174 24.76 -21.04 9.89
C SER A 174 23.65 -21.29 10.90
N SER A 175 23.95 -21.26 12.20
CA SER A 175 22.92 -21.38 13.24
C SER A 175 22.05 -20.13 13.39
N GLN A 176 22.16 -19.16 12.48
CA GLN A 176 21.52 -17.85 12.56
C GLN A 176 20.13 -17.89 11.92
N LYS A 177 19.13 -17.28 12.56
CA LYS A 177 17.84 -16.98 11.90
C LYS A 177 17.90 -15.55 11.39
N VAL A 178 17.48 -15.31 10.15
CA VAL A 178 17.31 -13.95 9.61
C VAL A 178 15.84 -13.55 9.76
N PRO A 179 15.46 -12.83 10.83
CA PRO A 179 14.09 -12.42 11.02
C PRO A 179 13.64 -11.46 9.91
N HIS A 180 12.35 -11.49 9.57
CA HIS A 180 11.72 -10.59 8.61
C HIS A 180 12.26 -10.64 7.17
N LEU A 181 13.07 -11.65 6.80
CA LEU A 181 13.67 -11.77 5.46
C LEU A 181 12.64 -11.63 4.34
N GLU A 182 11.55 -12.40 4.39
CA GLU A 182 10.50 -12.38 3.39
C GLU A 182 9.84 -11.01 3.28
N GLY A 183 9.62 -10.35 4.43
CA GLY A 183 9.01 -9.03 4.50
C GLY A 183 9.92 -7.93 3.92
N ILE A 184 11.21 -7.97 4.25
CA ILE A 184 12.21 -7.02 3.74
C ILE A 184 12.33 -7.15 2.23
N ILE A 185 12.50 -8.38 1.72
CA ILE A 185 12.65 -8.62 0.28
C ILE A 185 11.35 -8.27 -0.46
N GLY A 186 10.18 -8.59 0.11
CA GLY A 186 8.88 -8.22 -0.45
C GLY A 186 8.69 -6.70 -0.56
N ALA A 187 8.98 -5.96 0.53
CA ALA A 187 8.91 -4.51 0.55
C ALA A 187 9.89 -3.86 -0.43
N LEU A 188 11.14 -4.36 -0.47
CA LEU A 188 12.16 -3.89 -1.40
C LEU A 188 11.77 -4.12 -2.86
N TRP A 189 11.24 -5.31 -3.17
CA TRP A 189 10.74 -5.63 -4.51
C TRP A 189 9.60 -4.69 -4.91
N LEU A 190 8.58 -4.55 -4.06
CA LEU A 190 7.42 -3.72 -4.35
C LEU A 190 7.86 -2.29 -4.66
N ARG A 191 8.75 -1.72 -3.86
CA ARG A 191 9.22 -0.34 -4.06
C ARG A 191 10.13 -0.19 -5.27
N SER A 192 10.85 -1.25 -5.65
CA SER A 192 11.64 -1.30 -6.89
C SER A 192 10.79 -1.34 -8.18
N LEU A 193 9.46 -1.45 -8.06
CA LEU A 193 8.56 -1.34 -9.22
C LEU A 193 8.30 0.12 -9.64
N ALA A 194 8.57 1.10 -8.77
CA ALA A 194 8.47 2.52 -9.11
C ALA A 194 9.56 2.92 -10.14
N GLU A 195 9.30 3.95 -10.97
CA GLU A 195 10.15 4.33 -12.11
C GLU A 195 11.66 4.50 -11.80
N SER A 196 12.43 4.36 -12.89
CA SER A 196 13.82 3.89 -13.04
C SER A 196 14.97 4.59 -12.32
N ASN A 197 14.74 5.54 -11.39
CA ASN A 197 15.82 6.34 -10.80
C ASN A 197 15.90 6.35 -9.27
N LEU A 198 15.03 5.62 -8.57
CA LEU A 198 15.10 5.49 -7.11
C LEU A 198 15.49 4.07 -6.74
N ALA A 199 16.57 3.94 -5.97
CA ALA A 199 17.01 2.66 -5.42
C ALA A 199 15.96 2.17 -4.42
N GLY A 200 15.04 1.30 -4.86
CA GLY A 200 14.12 0.50 -4.06
C GLY A 200 13.57 1.19 -2.80
N ALA A 201 14.30 1.08 -1.69
CA ALA A 201 13.94 1.70 -0.42
C ALA A 201 15.19 2.06 0.40
N ASP A 202 15.10 3.10 1.22
CA ASP A 202 16.07 3.35 2.29
C ASP A 202 15.85 2.39 3.48
N MET A 203 16.84 2.33 4.38
CA MET A 203 16.82 1.44 5.54
C MET A 203 15.64 1.74 6.47
N GLU A 204 15.38 3.02 6.71
CA GLU A 204 14.32 3.49 7.60
C GLU A 204 12.94 3.06 7.08
N THR A 205 12.74 3.09 5.77
CA THR A 205 11.51 2.65 5.10
C THR A 205 11.29 1.16 5.26
N LEU A 206 12.33 0.35 5.01
CA LEU A 206 12.23 -1.10 5.16
C LEU A 206 11.98 -1.48 6.62
N HIS A 207 12.63 -0.80 7.56
CA HIS A 207 12.40 -0.98 8.99
C HIS A 207 10.97 -0.64 9.39
N VAL A 208 10.41 0.46 8.90
CA VAL A 208 8.99 0.80 9.10
C VAL A 208 8.09 -0.32 8.59
N ASP A 209 8.33 -0.83 7.38
CA ASP A 209 7.46 -1.83 6.76
C ASP A 209 7.37 -3.12 7.59
N ILE A 210 8.48 -3.54 8.24
CA ILE A 210 8.50 -4.76 9.06
C ILE A 210 8.09 -4.54 10.53
N THR A 211 8.12 -3.31 11.03
CA THR A 211 7.86 -3.01 12.45
C THR A 211 6.38 -2.74 12.66
N ARG A 212 5.62 -3.77 13.07
CA ARG A 212 4.13 -3.70 13.12
C ARG A 212 3.55 -3.96 14.50
N SER A 213 4.26 -4.73 15.32
CA SER A 213 3.91 -5.04 16.70
C SER A 213 5.20 -5.13 17.53
N LYS A 214 5.06 -5.22 18.85
CA LYS A 214 6.16 -5.53 19.77
C LYS A 214 6.97 -6.74 19.34
#